data_AF-A0A7J6WN98-F1
#
_entry.id   AF-A0A7J6WN98-F1
#
_cell.length_a   1.000
_cell.length_b   1.000
_cell.length_c   1.000
_cell.angle_alpha   90.00
_cell.angle_beta   90.00
_cell.angle_gamma   90.00
#
_symmetry.space_group_name_H-M   'P 1'
#
loop_
_entity.id
_entity.type
_entity.pdbx_description
1 polymer ?
#
loop_
_entity_poly.entity_id
_entity_poly.type
_entity_poly.pdbx_seq_one_letter_code
_entity_poly.pdbx_strand_id
1 'polypeptide(L)'
;MANPHKVFTNTLGLADRFIDICMEEIDVRHYKGTGLIPESWKRLEKDLNEEFELQLNHKALKNHWDDLKRKYLGWRYLNSKTGNLYNSETGLFNMTEEDWQDYYQARKYFLITIWNNFKLLS
;
A
#
# COMPACT_ATOMS: atom_id res chain seq x y z
N MET A 1 -14.13 -4.52 20.12
CA MET A 1 -14.05 -4.32 18.65
C MET A 1 -12.60 -4.06 18.29
N ALA A 2 -11.97 -4.91 17.46
CA ALA A 2 -10.58 -4.73 17.05
C ALA A 2 -10.45 -3.43 16.24
N ASN A 3 -9.39 -2.65 16.48
CA ASN A 3 -9.09 -1.47 15.69
C ASN A 3 -8.81 -1.91 14.23
N PRO A 4 -9.59 -1.44 13.23
CA PRO A 4 -9.44 -1.88 11.85
C PRO A 4 -8.06 -1.56 11.26
N HIS A 5 -7.31 -0.61 11.85
CA HIS A 5 -5.95 -0.31 11.43
C HIS A 5 -4.90 -1.36 11.82
N LYS A 6 -5.20 -2.26 12.76
CA LYS A 6 -4.24 -3.28 13.25
C LYS A 6 -4.61 -4.71 12.86
N VAL A 7 -5.76 -4.93 12.19
CA VAL A 7 -6.20 -6.28 11.84
C VAL A 7 -5.21 -6.99 10.92
N PHE A 8 -4.69 -6.27 9.92
CA PHE A 8 -3.69 -6.77 8.97
C PHE A 8 -2.30 -7.01 9.58
N THR A 9 -1.99 -6.39 10.73
CA THR A 9 -0.71 -6.60 11.42
C THR A 9 -0.79 -7.65 12.53
N ASN A 10 -1.99 -7.89 13.05
CA ASN A 10 -2.21 -8.77 14.20
C ASN A 10 -2.71 -10.16 13.80
N THR A 11 -3.18 -10.33 12.56
CA THR A 11 -3.66 -11.61 12.03
C THR A 11 -2.56 -12.20 11.17
N LEU A 12 -2.00 -13.33 11.60
CA LEU A 12 -0.93 -14.02 10.89
C LEU A 12 -1.41 -14.43 9.49
N GLY A 13 -0.60 -14.17 8.45
CA GLY A 13 -0.88 -14.54 7.07
C GLY A 13 -1.92 -13.68 6.34
N LEU A 14 -2.68 -12.83 7.05
CA LEU A 14 -3.74 -12.01 6.42
C LEU A 14 -3.18 -11.01 5.41
N ALA A 15 -2.07 -10.34 5.74
CA ALA A 15 -1.44 -9.37 4.84
C ALA A 15 -0.85 -10.04 3.60
N ASP A 16 -0.22 -11.21 3.76
CA ASP A 16 0.36 -11.97 2.66
C ASP A 16 -0.75 -12.46 1.72
N ARG A 17 -1.80 -13.06 2.28
CA ARG A 17 -2.95 -13.53 1.50
C ARG A 17 -3.69 -12.40 0.77
N PHE A 18 -3.81 -11.23 1.42
CA PHE A 18 -4.35 -10.03 0.77
C PHE A 18 -3.55 -9.66 -0.48
N ILE A 19 -2.21 -9.67 -0.39
CA ILE A 19 -1.32 -9.36 -1.51
C ILE A 19 -1.45 -10.41 -2.61
N ASP A 20 -1.49 -11.71 -2.26
CA ASP A 20 -1.65 -12.80 -3.23
C ASP A 20 -2.91 -12.61 -4.08
N ILE A 21 -4.07 -12.40 -3.45
CA ILE A 21 -5.33 -12.18 -4.17
C ILE A 21 -5.25 -10.93 -5.05
N CYS A 22 -4.62 -9.86 -4.56
CA CYS A 22 -4.40 -8.66 -5.37
C CYS A 22 -3.57 -8.93 -6.63
N MET A 23 -2.49 -9.70 -6.51
CA MET A 23 -1.61 -10.05 -7.62
C MET A 23 -2.34 -10.96 -8.62
N GLU A 24 -3.05 -11.98 -8.15
CA GLU A 24 -3.89 -12.85 -8.97
C GLU A 24 -4.91 -12.05 -9.79
N GLU A 25 -5.63 -11.11 -9.16
CA GLU A 25 -6.64 -10.29 -9.83
C GLU A 25 -6.04 -9.32 -10.86
N ILE A 26 -4.84 -8.79 -10.61
CA ILE A 26 -4.12 -7.93 -11.55
C ILE A 26 -3.70 -8.71 -12.78
N ASP A 27 -3.15 -9.92 -12.58
CA ASP A 27 -2.64 -10.78 -13.65
C ASP A 27 -3.78 -11.31 -14.54
N VAL A 28 -4.84 -11.86 -13.92
CA VAL A 28 -5.99 -12.45 -14.64
C VAL A 28 -6.72 -11.42 -15.50
N ARG A 29 -6.76 -10.15 -15.06
CA ARG A 29 -7.55 -9.10 -15.73
C ARG A 29 -6.72 -8.19 -16.63
N HIS A 30 -5.44 -8.49 -16.85
CA HIS A 30 -4.49 -7.68 -17.63
C HIS A 30 -4.56 -6.18 -17.29
N TYR A 31 -4.54 -5.87 -15.99
CA TYR A 31 -4.94 -4.57 -15.49
C TYR A 31 -3.98 -3.42 -15.90
N LYS A 32 -4.54 -2.32 -16.43
CA LYS A 32 -3.79 -1.12 -16.90
C LYS A 32 -4.10 0.17 -16.13
N GLY A 33 -4.91 0.14 -15.07
CA GLY A 33 -5.34 1.34 -14.34
C GLY A 33 -4.57 1.60 -13.04
N THR A 34 -5.15 2.40 -12.13
CA THR A 34 -4.49 2.87 -10.89
C THR A 34 -4.94 2.16 -9.59
N GLY A 35 -5.89 1.22 -9.62
CA GLY A 35 -6.37 0.45 -8.46
C GLY A 35 -7.40 -0.64 -8.77
N LEU A 36 -7.65 -1.58 -7.86
CA LEU A 36 -8.53 -2.73 -8.12
C LEU A 36 -9.95 -2.34 -8.59
N ILE A 37 -10.53 -3.16 -9.46
CA ILE A 37 -11.90 -2.99 -9.96
C ILE A 37 -12.94 -3.48 -8.93
N PRO A 38 -14.23 -3.08 -9.03
CA PRO A 38 -15.26 -3.46 -8.07
C PRO A 38 -15.38 -4.97 -7.81
N GLU A 39 -15.21 -5.79 -8.85
CA GLU A 39 -15.29 -7.25 -8.74
C GLU A 39 -14.16 -7.82 -7.90
N SER A 40 -12.94 -7.31 -8.06
CA SER A 40 -11.76 -7.71 -7.28
C SER A 40 -11.93 -7.35 -5.81
N TRP A 41 -12.53 -6.20 -5.50
CA TRP A 41 -12.86 -5.82 -4.12
C TRP A 41 -13.86 -6.77 -3.47
N LYS A 42 -14.91 -7.16 -4.21
CA LYS A 42 -15.90 -8.13 -3.71
C LYS A 42 -15.27 -9.49 -3.43
N ARG A 43 -14.34 -9.93 -4.30
CA ARG A 43 -13.59 -11.17 -4.09
C ARG A 43 -12.72 -11.09 -2.83
N LEU A 44 -11.92 -10.02 -2.69
CA LEU A 44 -11.11 -9.80 -1.48
C LEU A 44 -11.95 -9.83 -0.20
N GLU A 45 -13.10 -9.15 -0.20
CA GLU A 45 -13.99 -9.12 0.96
C GLU A 45 -14.54 -10.50 1.29
N LYS A 46 -14.95 -11.26 0.29
CA LYS A 46 -15.43 -12.62 0.48
C LYS A 46 -14.32 -13.57 0.98
N ASP A 47 -13.26 -13.72 0.20
CA ASP A 47 -12.23 -14.73 0.41
C ASP A 47 -11.52 -14.52 1.76
N LEU A 48 -11.19 -13.26 2.11
CA LEU A 48 -10.51 -12.97 3.38
C LEU A 48 -11.41 -13.13 4.60
N ASN A 49 -12.70 -12.81 4.48
CA ASN A 49 -13.64 -13.01 5.60
C ASN A 49 -13.93 -14.48 5.83
N GLU A 50 -14.03 -15.28 4.77
CA GLU A 50 -14.22 -16.73 4.84
C GLU A 50 -12.95 -17.43 5.38
N GLU A 51 -11.77 -17.08 4.89
CA GLU A 51 -10.51 -17.76 5.24
C GLU A 51 -10.01 -17.44 6.65
N PHE A 52 -10.19 -16.19 7.12
CA PHE A 52 -9.70 -15.73 8.41
C PHE A 52 -10.80 -15.54 9.47
N GLU A 53 -12.04 -15.93 9.16
CA GLU A 53 -13.23 -15.74 10.01
C GLU A 53 -13.41 -14.28 10.47
N LEU A 54 -13.19 -13.34 9.54
CA LEU A 54 -13.24 -11.89 9.79
C LEU A 54 -14.53 -11.25 9.25
N GLN A 55 -14.68 -9.96 9.55
CA GLN A 55 -15.77 -9.11 9.05
C GLN A 55 -15.19 -7.79 8.51
N LEU A 56 -14.19 -7.91 7.65
CA LEU A 56 -13.60 -6.81 6.89
C LEU A 56 -14.64 -6.26 5.91
N ASN A 57 -14.70 -4.94 5.79
CA ASN A 57 -15.52 -4.27 4.79
C ASN A 57 -14.63 -3.62 3.72
N HIS A 58 -15.20 -3.26 2.59
CA HIS A 58 -14.52 -2.53 1.51
C HIS A 58 -13.62 -1.37 1.99
N LYS A 59 -14.07 -0.58 2.99
CA LYS A 59 -13.28 0.54 3.52
C LYS A 59 -11.99 0.07 4.20
N ALA A 60 -12.03 -1.01 4.98
CA ALA A 60 -10.85 -1.58 5.61
C ALA A 60 -9.84 -2.08 4.56
N LEU A 61 -10.32 -2.79 3.54
CA LEU A 61 -9.51 -3.30 2.44
C LEU A 61 -8.85 -2.17 1.64
N LYS A 62 -9.62 -1.14 1.28
CA LYS A 62 -9.14 0.02 0.54
C LYS A 62 -8.10 0.82 1.33
N ASN A 63 -8.32 1.01 2.63
CA ASN A 63 -7.36 1.68 3.49
C ASN A 63 -6.03 0.91 3.56
N HIS A 64 -6.08 -0.42 3.66
CA HIS A 64 -4.89 -1.25 3.65
C HIS A 64 -4.15 -1.19 2.32
N TRP A 65 -4.88 -1.29 1.20
CA TRP A 65 -4.33 -1.09 -0.15
C TRP A 65 -3.63 0.26 -0.33
N ASP A 66 -4.29 1.36 0.05
CA ASP A 66 -3.73 2.70 -0.08
C ASP A 66 -2.48 2.88 0.79
N ASP A 67 -2.42 2.22 1.95
CA ASP A 67 -1.22 2.19 2.80
C ASP A 67 -0.07 1.40 2.16
N LEU A 68 -0.33 0.20 1.63
CA LEU A 68 0.66 -0.58 0.89
C LEU A 68 1.20 0.18 -0.32
N LYS A 69 0.31 0.81 -1.11
CA LYS A 69 0.69 1.63 -2.26
C LYS A 69 1.57 2.80 -1.85
N ARG A 70 1.25 3.48 -0.74
CA ARG A 70 2.07 4.58 -0.20
C ARG A 70 3.45 4.10 0.22
N LYS A 71 3.55 2.95 0.90
CA LYS A 71 4.82 2.34 1.30
C LYS A 71 5.66 1.96 0.07
N TYR A 72 5.05 1.31 -0.93
CA TYR A 72 5.71 0.93 -2.17
C TYR A 72 6.20 2.15 -2.96
N LEU A 73 5.40 3.21 -3.10
CA LEU A 73 5.84 4.44 -3.77
C LEU A 73 7.01 5.10 -3.03
N GLY A 74 6.99 5.07 -1.69
CA GLY A 74 8.13 5.50 -0.87
C GLY A 74 9.39 4.69 -1.15
N TRP A 75 9.30 3.36 -1.07
CA TRP A 75 10.40 2.44 -1.37
C TRP A 75 10.94 2.64 -2.79
N ARG A 76 10.08 2.75 -3.80
CA ARG A 76 10.46 2.95 -5.20
C ARG A 76 11.21 4.26 -5.40
N TYR A 77 10.72 5.35 -4.78
CA TYR A 77 11.39 6.65 -4.82
C TYR A 77 12.80 6.55 -4.21
N LEU A 78 12.90 6.01 -2.99
CA LEU A 78 14.18 5.84 -2.30
C LEU A 78 15.15 5.00 -3.12
N ASN A 79 14.69 3.84 -3.62
CA ASN A 79 15.51 2.95 -4.44
C ASN A 79 16.07 3.64 -5.69
N SER A 80 15.27 4.50 -6.34
CA SER A 80 15.71 5.26 -7.51
C SER A 80 16.67 6.42 -7.20
N LYS A 81 16.66 6.96 -5.98
CA LYS A 81 17.48 8.12 -5.59
C LYS A 81 18.80 7.72 -4.96
N THR A 82 18.83 6.64 -4.20
CA THR A 82 20.00 6.26 -3.40
C THR A 82 20.93 5.26 -4.10
N GLY A 83 20.64 4.85 -5.33
CA GLY A 83 21.45 3.83 -6.01
C GLY A 83 21.32 2.44 -5.36
N ASN A 84 20.14 2.13 -4.83
CA ASN A 84 19.81 0.88 -4.15
C ASN A 84 20.59 0.62 -2.85
N LEU A 85 20.46 1.52 -1.87
CA LEU A 85 20.90 1.28 -0.47
C LEU A 85 19.96 0.38 0.32
N TYR A 86 19.02 -0.30 -0.35
CA TYR A 86 18.09 -1.20 0.30
C TYR A 86 18.82 -2.49 0.69
N ASN A 87 18.82 -2.80 1.98
CA ASN A 87 19.30 -4.07 2.49
C ASN A 87 18.13 -5.07 2.56
N SER A 88 18.16 -6.07 1.69
CA SER A 88 17.12 -7.11 1.63
C SER A 88 17.11 -8.05 2.82
N GLU A 89 18.23 -8.19 3.56
CA GLU A 89 18.32 -9.04 4.75
C GLU A 89 17.68 -8.37 5.96
N THR A 90 17.87 -7.06 6.12
CA THR A 90 17.28 -6.30 7.24
C THR A 90 15.93 -5.68 6.91
N GLY A 91 15.58 -5.59 5.63
CA GLY A 91 14.37 -4.92 5.15
C GLY A 91 14.42 -3.39 5.28
N LEU A 92 15.60 -2.82 5.49
CA LEU A 92 15.80 -1.39 5.76
C LEU A 92 16.69 -0.72 4.70
N PHE A 93 16.53 0.58 4.54
CA PHE A 93 17.47 1.38 3.76
C PHE A 93 18.64 1.81 4.64
N ASN A 94 19.87 1.61 4.17
CA ASN A 94 21.09 2.11 4.80
C ASN A 94 21.27 3.61 4.48
N MET A 95 20.33 4.43 4.94
CA MET A 95 20.30 5.88 4.70
C MET A 95 20.78 6.66 5.92
N THR A 96 21.45 7.78 5.67
CA THR A 96 21.81 8.73 6.73
C THR A 96 20.59 9.53 7.18
N GLU A 97 20.68 10.19 8.34
CA GLU A 97 19.61 11.08 8.81
C GLU A 97 19.31 12.20 7.81
N GLU A 98 20.34 12.72 7.14
CA GLU A 98 20.21 13.76 6.10
C GLU A 98 19.38 13.26 4.90
N ASP A 99 19.65 12.04 4.43
CA ASP A 99 18.88 11.42 3.35
C ASP A 99 17.40 11.22 3.75
N TRP A 100 17.14 10.91 5.02
CA TRP A 100 15.77 10.80 5.55
C TRP A 100 15.07 12.16 5.58
N GLN A 101 15.75 13.23 6.01
CA GLN A 101 15.20 14.58 6.00
C GLN A 101 14.82 15.03 4.58
N ASP A 102 15.70 14.79 3.60
CA ASP A 102 15.44 15.10 2.20
C ASP A 102 14.22 14.34 1.65
N TYR A 103 14.09 13.05 1.99
CA TYR A 103 12.91 12.26 1.66
C TYR A 103 11.62 12.86 2.24
N TYR A 104 11.63 13.24 3.53
CA TYR A 104 10.46 13.84 4.18
C TYR A 104 10.06 15.16 3.54
N GLN A 105 11.03 16.01 3.19
CA GLN A 105 10.76 17.27 2.48
C GLN A 105 10.17 17.01 1.10
N ALA A 106 10.79 16.15 0.28
CA ALA A 106 10.29 15.82 -1.05
C ALA A 106 8.85 15.27 -1.02
N ARG A 107 8.53 14.41 -0.05
CA ARG A 107 7.18 13.85 0.12
C ARG A 107 6.17 14.90 0.60
N LYS A 108 6.58 15.83 1.48
CA LYS A 108 5.76 16.97 1.88
C LYS A 108 5.38 17.82 0.66
N TYR A 109 6.34 18.13 -0.22
CA TYR A 109 6.08 18.84 -1.47
C TYR A 109 5.16 18.05 -2.41
N PHE A 110 5.39 16.75 -2.59
CA PHE A 110 4.54 15.90 -3.43
C PHE A 110 3.07 15.88 -2.97
N LEU A 111 2.82 15.77 -1.66
CA LEU A 111 1.47 15.81 -1.09
C LEU A 111 0.81 17.18 -1.28
N ILE A 112 1.57 18.27 -1.10
CA ILE A 112 1.09 19.64 -1.35
C ILE A 112 0.74 19.82 -2.84
N THR A 113 1.58 19.33 -3.75
CA THR A 113 1.34 19.42 -5.20
C THR A 113 0.10 18.61 -5.63
N ILE A 114 -0.08 17.39 -5.12
CA ILE A 114 -1.29 16.60 -5.39
C ILE A 114 -2.53 17.33 -4.84
N TRP A 115 -2.47 17.82 -3.61
CA TRP A 115 -3.59 18.54 -2.99
C TRP A 115 -3.97 19.80 -3.77
N ASN A 116 -2.98 20.59 -4.19
CA ASN A 116 -3.21 21.79 -5.00
C ASN A 116 -3.79 21.46 -6.38
N ASN A 117 -3.35 20.37 -7.01
CA ASN A 117 -3.92 19.91 -8.28
C ASN A 117 -5.38 19.43 -8.13
N PHE A 118 -5.73 18.80 -7.02
CA PHE A 118 -7.13 18.44 -6.73
C PHE A 118 -8.02 19.67 -6.50
N LYS A 119 -7.50 20.72 -5.85
CA LYS A 119 -8.23 21.97 -5.59
C LYS A 119 -8.43 22.84 -6.84
N LEU A 120 -7.58 22.69 -7.86
CA LEU A 120 -7.70 23.41 -9.14
C LEU A 120 -8.68 22.75 -10.12
N LEU A 121 -9.16 21.55 -9.80
CA LEU A 121 -10.13 20.79 -10.60
C LEU A 121 -11.53 20.74 -9.94
N SER A 122 -11.75 21.51 -8.88
CA SER A 122 -13.04 21.68 -8.17
C SER A 122 -13.49 23.12 -8.25
#